data_AF-A0A8C7IU43-F1
#
_entry.id   AF-A0A8C7IU43-F1
#
_cell.length_a   1.000
_cell.length_b   1.000
_cell.length_c   1.000
_cell.angle_alpha   90.00
_cell.angle_beta   90.00
_cell.angle_gamma   90.00
#
_symmetry.space_group_name_H-M   'P 1'
#
loop_
_entity.id
_entity.type
_entity.pdbx_description
1 polymer ?
#
loop_
_entity_poly.entity_id
_entity_poly.type
_entity_poly.pdbx_seq_one_letter_code
_entity_poly.pdbx_strand_id
1 'polypeptide(L)'
;MEPSGQDANDHGQNSVGDGEHPWEVTDMTRLRRFICYGSEMAIYDTKEHRLGMESALALLSLLQEGRGCEVVEEVKRLALEGRPVRANPSLFALAVCSQHLDLNTRQGAFRALGDVCRDPEHLFTFIQYKKEVKERMRCGIWGRALRKAVSDWYNKQDAMGLALAVTKYKTREGWSHQDLIRLSHAKPANEAIVLISKYIMKGWKEVQGAYADKENSEEVIKVLSYLEAVEKVKHSADEMEVSHLIEEHSLEREQLLTDHLKSKVVWKALLKEMPMESMLRTLGKMTADQVLEPGSSDVAEVCERIQSEAALKKAKLHPFSVLTASENYKRGQGNRGKVKWEPNVDIIKALDSAFYKCFTNVEPAGKRFMVAVDISTSLSSIVKGTSVSTAVAAAAMTMVFARTEAETQVMAYSEGAIVPCTITEGMSLRQVATELVKIPSGYTDCALPILWASEKRITVDMFIIFTNSACWHGEANPAECLRMYRHVRHFCNVPLSLPS
;
A
#
# COMPACT_ATOMS: atom_id res chain seq x y z
N MET A 1 35.18 -34.22 41.21
CA MET A 1 35.59 -34.72 39.87
C MET A 1 34.86 -33.85 38.87
N GLU A 2 35.65 -33.01 38.23
CA GLU A 2 35.51 -32.28 36.95
C GLU A 2 34.18 -31.59 36.52
N PRO A 3 34.27 -30.30 36.09
CA PRO A 3 33.16 -29.47 35.57
C PRO A 3 33.24 -29.22 34.04
N SER A 4 32.38 -28.32 33.53
CA SER A 4 32.42 -27.60 32.20
C SER A 4 32.03 -28.43 30.96
N GLY A 5 31.47 -27.92 29.84
CA GLY A 5 31.10 -26.61 29.28
C GLY A 5 30.33 -26.91 27.96
N GLN A 6 29.33 -26.11 27.56
CA GLN A 6 29.40 -25.14 26.44
C GLN A 6 29.48 -25.71 25.00
N ASP A 7 28.66 -25.07 24.15
CA ASP A 7 28.81 -24.86 22.70
C ASP A 7 28.26 -25.91 21.71
N ALA A 8 27.06 -25.61 21.20
CA ALA A 8 26.59 -26.05 19.88
C ALA A 8 26.81 -24.90 18.88
N ASN A 9 27.98 -24.91 18.24
CA ASN A 9 28.28 -24.23 16.98
C ASN A 9 29.50 -24.97 16.38
N ASP A 10 29.37 -25.63 15.23
CA ASP A 10 29.73 -25.04 13.94
C ASP A 10 30.10 -26.08 12.85
N HIS A 11 29.66 -25.77 11.63
CA HIS A 11 30.13 -26.13 10.28
C HIS A 11 30.68 -27.51 9.86
N GLY A 12 30.17 -27.96 8.70
CA GLY A 12 30.91 -28.65 7.63
C GLY A 12 30.05 -29.67 6.88
N GLN A 13 29.94 -29.75 5.56
CA GLN A 13 30.52 -29.09 4.39
C GLN A 13 29.55 -29.40 3.24
N ASN A 14 29.04 -28.40 2.53
CA ASN A 14 28.46 -28.60 1.20
C ASN A 14 29.39 -27.91 0.20
N SER A 15 30.29 -28.68 -0.40
CA SER A 15 31.10 -28.26 -1.54
C SER A 15 30.77 -29.12 -2.75
N VAL A 16 30.03 -28.50 -3.66
CA VAL A 16 30.15 -28.54 -5.12
C VAL A 16 29.84 -29.85 -5.84
N GLY A 17 28.67 -29.86 -6.49
CA GLY A 17 28.56 -30.23 -7.89
C GLY A 17 27.99 -29.04 -8.65
N ASP A 18 28.79 -28.43 -9.52
CA ASP A 18 28.38 -27.37 -10.44
C ASP A 18 27.21 -27.86 -11.30
N GLY A 19 26.05 -27.32 -11.00
CA GLY A 19 24.86 -27.40 -11.82
C GLY A 19 24.00 -26.22 -11.40
N GLU A 20 24.20 -25.07 -12.04
CA GLU A 20 23.28 -23.94 -11.93
C GLU A 20 21.86 -24.48 -12.15
N HIS A 21 21.10 -24.61 -11.07
CA HIS A 21 19.73 -25.06 -11.15
C HIS A 21 18.96 -23.97 -11.92
N PRO A 22 18.38 -24.24 -13.12
CA PRO A 22 17.87 -23.19 -14.02
C PRO A 22 16.69 -22.37 -13.48
N TRP A 23 16.29 -22.59 -12.22
CA TRP A 23 15.02 -22.16 -11.63
C TRP A 23 15.16 -21.54 -10.25
N GLU A 24 16.38 -21.32 -9.74
CA GLU A 24 16.56 -20.50 -8.53
C GLU A 24 16.18 -19.05 -8.83
N VAL A 25 15.37 -18.48 -7.94
CA VAL A 25 14.87 -17.12 -8.11
C VAL A 25 16.02 -16.16 -7.81
N THR A 26 16.42 -15.37 -8.82
CA THR A 26 17.49 -14.39 -8.65
C THR A 26 17.22 -13.42 -7.50
N ASP A 27 18.27 -12.95 -6.84
CA ASP A 27 18.13 -11.96 -5.76
C ASP A 27 17.44 -10.68 -6.22
N MET A 28 17.59 -10.30 -7.50
CA MET A 28 16.85 -9.17 -8.07
C MET A 28 15.33 -9.43 -8.09
N THR A 29 14.90 -10.67 -8.38
CA THR A 29 13.48 -11.03 -8.32
C THR A 29 12.97 -11.07 -6.89
N ARG A 30 13.79 -11.55 -5.94
CA ARG A 30 13.47 -11.50 -4.50
C ARG A 30 13.36 -10.07 -3.98
N LEU A 31 14.25 -9.18 -4.42
CA LEU A 31 14.20 -7.75 -4.12
C LEU A 31 12.91 -7.11 -4.66
N ARG A 32 12.52 -7.40 -5.91
CA ARG A 32 11.24 -6.93 -6.48
C ARG A 32 10.05 -7.35 -5.63
N ARG A 33 10.03 -8.61 -5.17
CA ARG A 33 8.99 -9.09 -4.24
C ARG A 33 9.01 -8.33 -2.93
N PHE A 34 10.19 -8.14 -2.34
CA PHE A 34 10.33 -7.37 -1.10
C PHE A 34 9.81 -5.95 -1.27
N ILE A 35 10.21 -5.25 -2.33
CA ILE A 35 9.78 -3.87 -2.61
C ILE A 35 8.26 -3.80 -2.80
N CYS A 36 7.67 -4.75 -3.54
CA CYS A 36 6.24 -4.71 -3.84
C CYS A 36 5.36 -5.16 -2.66
N TYR A 37 5.81 -6.14 -1.88
CA TYR A 37 4.98 -6.90 -0.94
C TYR A 37 5.47 -6.86 0.51
N GLY A 38 6.70 -6.42 0.76
CA GLY A 38 7.35 -6.46 2.07
C GLY A 38 7.90 -7.84 2.46
N SER A 39 7.98 -8.78 1.50
CA SER A 39 8.52 -10.13 1.69
C SER A 39 9.27 -10.60 0.45
N GLU A 40 10.38 -11.29 0.62
CA GLU A 40 11.14 -11.91 -0.48
C GLU A 40 10.53 -13.23 -0.98
N MET A 41 9.66 -13.82 -0.16
CA MET A 41 8.99 -15.07 -0.47
C MET A 41 7.92 -14.85 -1.55
N ALA A 42 7.56 -15.92 -2.26
CA ALA A 42 6.41 -15.91 -3.17
C ALA A 42 5.05 -15.95 -2.42
N ILE A 43 5.04 -15.49 -1.17
CA ILE A 43 3.87 -15.49 -0.28
C ILE A 43 3.57 -14.03 0.04
N TYR A 44 2.36 -13.60 -0.28
CA TYR A 44 1.84 -12.31 0.14
C TYR A 44 0.99 -12.48 1.40
N ASP A 45 1.42 -11.87 2.51
CA ASP A 45 0.60 -11.76 3.73
C ASP A 45 0.01 -10.35 3.82
N THR A 46 -1.28 -10.29 4.07
CA THR A 46 -2.00 -9.04 4.38
C THR A 46 -1.46 -8.34 5.63
N LYS A 47 -0.88 -9.08 6.58
CA LYS A 47 -0.32 -8.54 7.82
C LYS A 47 0.91 -7.70 7.52
N GLU A 48 0.93 -6.47 8.04
CA GLU A 48 2.16 -5.69 8.09
C GLU A 48 3.12 -6.30 9.10
N HIS A 49 4.28 -6.69 8.58
CA HIS A 49 5.41 -7.13 9.39
C HIS A 49 6.35 -5.95 9.58
N ARG A 50 6.91 -5.83 10.78
CA ARG A 50 7.96 -4.85 11.01
C ARG A 50 9.14 -5.22 10.13
N LEU A 51 9.52 -4.30 9.23
CA LEU A 51 10.66 -4.48 8.36
C LEU A 51 11.96 -4.40 9.17
N GLY A 52 12.86 -5.33 8.87
CA GLY A 52 14.19 -5.39 9.46
C GLY A 52 15.20 -5.95 8.47
N MET A 53 16.48 -5.92 8.84
CA MET A 53 17.55 -6.43 7.97
C MET A 53 17.36 -7.93 7.66
N GLU A 54 16.82 -8.69 8.60
CA GLU A 54 16.50 -10.12 8.45
C GLU A 54 15.40 -10.39 7.42
N SER A 55 14.53 -9.41 7.16
CA SER A 55 13.48 -9.53 6.14
C SER A 55 13.93 -9.15 4.73
N ALA A 56 15.17 -8.65 4.58
CA ALA A 56 15.70 -8.10 3.33
C ALA A 56 17.07 -8.72 2.96
N LEU A 57 17.20 -10.04 3.06
CA LEU A 57 18.44 -10.78 2.78
C LEU A 57 18.93 -10.60 1.33
N ALA A 58 18.04 -10.62 0.33
CA ALA A 58 18.38 -10.40 -1.07
C ALA A 58 18.89 -8.98 -1.33
N LEU A 59 18.34 -7.98 -0.62
CA LEU A 59 18.87 -6.62 -0.66
C LEU A 59 20.31 -6.58 -0.14
N LEU A 60 20.59 -7.26 0.96
CA LEU A 60 21.94 -7.29 1.55
C LEU A 60 22.93 -8.06 0.67
N SER A 61 22.50 -9.17 0.08
CA SER A 61 23.29 -9.97 -0.88
C SER A 61 23.71 -9.12 -2.08
N LEU A 62 22.75 -8.44 -2.74
CA LEU A 62 23.04 -7.55 -3.88
C LEU A 62 23.98 -6.39 -3.52
N LEU A 63 23.90 -5.88 -2.28
CA LEU A 63 24.82 -4.84 -1.81
C LEU A 63 26.24 -5.38 -1.58
N GLN A 64 26.38 -6.61 -1.07
CA GLN A 64 27.66 -7.29 -0.90
C GLN A 64 28.32 -7.63 -2.24
N GLU A 65 27.53 -7.98 -3.25
CA GLU A 65 27.99 -8.20 -4.64
C GLU A 65 28.40 -6.90 -5.37
N GLY A 66 28.25 -5.73 -4.74
CA GLY A 66 28.58 -4.44 -5.36
C GLY A 66 27.52 -3.93 -6.34
N ARG A 67 26.32 -4.52 -6.35
CA ARG A 67 25.22 -4.20 -7.28
C ARG A 67 24.25 -3.16 -6.72
N GLY A 68 24.68 -2.37 -5.74
CA GLY A 68 23.81 -1.41 -5.05
C GLY A 68 23.24 -0.29 -5.94
N CYS A 69 23.92 0.08 -7.03
CA CYS A 69 23.34 1.01 -8.01
C CYS A 69 22.12 0.42 -8.73
N GLU A 70 22.17 -0.86 -9.10
CA GLU A 70 21.02 -1.56 -9.72
C GLU A 70 19.84 -1.60 -8.75
N VAL A 71 20.10 -1.89 -7.47
CA VAL A 71 19.08 -1.89 -6.41
C VAL A 71 18.37 -0.53 -6.32
N VAL A 72 19.13 0.57 -6.29
CA VAL A 72 18.58 1.92 -6.16
C VAL A 72 17.73 2.28 -7.38
N GLU A 73 18.22 2.00 -8.60
CA GLU A 73 17.46 2.25 -9.82
C GLU A 73 16.18 1.43 -9.86
N GLU A 74 16.22 0.18 -9.39
CA GLU A 74 15.03 -0.67 -9.33
C GLU A 74 14.00 -0.16 -8.30
N VAL A 75 14.44 0.27 -7.11
CA VAL A 75 13.58 0.91 -6.11
C VAL A 75 12.92 2.16 -6.69
N LYS A 76 13.71 3.02 -7.34
CA LYS A 76 13.22 4.24 -7.98
C LYS A 76 12.20 3.91 -9.08
N ARG A 77 12.52 2.97 -9.97
CA ARG A 77 11.65 2.53 -11.07
C ARG A 77 10.30 2.05 -10.56
N LEU A 78 10.30 1.13 -9.59
CA LEU A 78 9.07 0.59 -9.01
C LEU A 78 8.24 1.66 -8.29
N ALA A 79 8.89 2.56 -7.54
CA ALA A 79 8.21 3.69 -6.90
C ALA A 79 7.57 4.64 -7.93
N LEU A 80 8.28 4.94 -9.03
CA LEU A 80 7.78 5.78 -10.12
C LEU A 80 6.56 5.16 -10.82
N GLU A 81 6.63 3.87 -11.13
CA GLU A 81 5.53 3.10 -11.73
C GLU A 81 4.33 2.91 -10.78
N GLY A 82 4.49 3.15 -9.48
CA GLY A 82 3.43 2.93 -8.49
C GLY A 82 3.10 1.45 -8.28
N ARG A 83 4.07 0.55 -8.51
CA ARG A 83 3.92 -0.91 -8.32
C ARG A 83 3.86 -1.36 -6.86
N PRO A 84 4.56 -0.73 -5.89
CA PRO A 84 4.51 -1.16 -4.51
C PRO A 84 3.13 -1.04 -3.90
N VAL A 85 2.67 -2.11 -3.22
CA VAL A 85 1.40 -2.09 -2.48
C VAL A 85 1.48 -1.14 -1.28
N ARG A 86 2.68 -1.01 -0.70
CA ARG A 86 2.99 -0.10 0.40
C ARG A 86 4.32 0.60 0.11
N ALA A 87 4.46 1.85 0.54
CA ALA A 87 5.71 2.59 0.38
C ALA A 87 6.82 2.07 1.31
N ASN A 88 6.47 1.52 2.48
CA ASN A 88 7.40 1.14 3.55
C ASN A 88 8.59 0.28 3.10
N PRO A 89 8.43 -0.80 2.31
CA PRO A 89 9.57 -1.59 1.83
C PRO A 89 10.52 -0.82 0.92
N SER A 90 9.99 0.04 0.05
CA SER A 90 10.79 0.91 -0.82
C SER A 90 11.62 1.91 0.00
N LEU A 91 11.00 2.52 1.02
CA LEU A 91 11.64 3.46 1.93
C LEU A 91 12.72 2.78 2.78
N PHE A 92 12.45 1.57 3.26
CA PHE A 92 13.42 0.75 3.98
C PHE A 92 14.62 0.39 3.11
N ALA A 93 14.40 -0.11 1.89
CA ALA A 93 15.48 -0.44 0.97
C ALA A 93 16.35 0.79 0.65
N LEU A 94 15.72 1.93 0.37
CA LEU A 94 16.42 3.19 0.13
C LEU A 94 17.21 3.66 1.38
N ALA A 95 16.67 3.48 2.57
CA ALA A 95 17.34 3.80 3.84
C ALA A 95 18.63 2.98 4.03
N VAL A 96 18.58 1.67 3.75
CA VAL A 96 19.75 0.78 3.78
C VAL A 96 20.78 1.18 2.72
N CYS A 97 20.39 1.38 1.46
CA CYS A 97 21.29 1.82 0.39
C CYS A 97 21.98 3.16 0.70
N SER A 98 21.25 4.11 1.29
CA SER A 98 21.78 5.43 1.66
C SER A 98 22.74 5.41 2.86
N GLN A 99 22.91 4.27 3.54
CA GLN A 99 23.89 4.06 4.62
C GLN A 99 25.00 3.09 4.22
N HIS A 100 25.00 2.60 2.97
CA HIS A 100 26.00 1.67 2.48
C HIS A 100 27.40 2.31 2.41
N LEU A 101 28.43 1.47 2.47
CA LEU A 101 29.84 1.88 2.41
C LEU A 101 30.21 2.36 1.00
N ASP A 102 29.67 1.71 -0.03
CA ASP A 102 29.89 2.10 -1.43
C ASP A 102 29.35 3.51 -1.71
N LEU A 103 30.21 4.34 -2.30
CA LEU A 103 29.92 5.74 -2.59
C LEU A 103 28.86 5.88 -3.68
N ASN A 104 28.91 5.06 -4.72
CA ASN A 104 28.02 5.17 -5.88
C ASN A 104 26.59 4.81 -5.48
N THR A 105 26.41 3.72 -4.75
CA THR A 105 25.14 3.28 -4.16
C THR A 105 24.56 4.37 -3.26
N ARG A 106 25.37 4.91 -2.34
CA ARG A 106 24.92 5.94 -1.40
C ARG A 106 24.52 7.23 -2.11
N GLN A 107 25.28 7.67 -3.10
CA GLN A 107 24.93 8.86 -3.89
C GLN A 107 23.67 8.63 -4.72
N GLY A 108 23.52 7.47 -5.34
CA GLY A 108 22.32 7.07 -6.07
C GLY A 108 21.08 7.15 -5.17
N ALA A 109 21.15 6.56 -3.97
CA ALA A 109 20.02 6.54 -3.04
C ALA A 109 19.56 7.96 -2.65
N PHE A 110 20.48 8.89 -2.43
CA PHE A 110 20.13 10.29 -2.16
C PHE A 110 19.58 11.04 -3.38
N ARG A 111 20.02 10.70 -4.60
CA ARG A 111 19.44 11.27 -5.83
C ARG A 111 18.01 10.79 -6.06
N ALA A 112 17.73 9.53 -5.75
CA ALA A 112 16.39 8.93 -5.87
C ALA A 112 15.42 9.37 -4.75
N LEU A 113 15.89 10.05 -3.70
CA LEU A 113 15.08 10.41 -2.53
C LEU A 113 13.81 11.19 -2.90
N GLY A 114 13.90 12.19 -3.78
CA GLY A 114 12.74 12.98 -4.19
C GLY A 114 11.72 12.20 -5.00
N ASP A 115 12.18 11.20 -5.77
CA ASP A 115 11.31 10.38 -6.62
C ASP A 115 10.53 9.34 -5.80
N VAL A 116 11.18 8.78 -4.77
CA VAL A 116 10.61 7.76 -3.87
C VAL A 116 9.79 8.41 -2.74
N CYS A 117 10.29 9.46 -2.10
CA CYS A 117 9.61 10.15 -1.01
C CYS A 117 8.75 11.29 -1.55
N ARG A 118 7.55 10.98 -2.06
CA ARG A 118 6.64 11.99 -2.63
C ARG A 118 5.92 12.86 -1.61
N ASP A 119 5.70 12.33 -0.41
CA ASP A 119 4.91 12.96 0.65
C ASP A 119 5.75 13.14 1.91
N PRO A 120 5.39 14.08 2.81
CA PRO A 120 6.05 14.24 4.10
C PRO A 120 6.14 12.94 4.90
N GLU A 121 5.06 12.13 4.88
CA GLU A 121 5.02 10.84 5.57
C GLU A 121 6.12 9.90 5.08
N HIS A 122 6.34 9.81 3.76
CA HIS A 122 7.42 9.01 3.20
C HIS A 122 8.81 9.50 3.66
N LEU A 123 9.01 10.83 3.69
CA LEU A 123 10.27 11.41 4.15
C LEU A 123 10.50 11.12 5.64
N PHE A 124 9.48 11.27 6.49
CA PHE A 124 9.57 10.95 7.92
C PHE A 124 9.88 9.48 8.17
N THR A 125 9.17 8.58 7.49
CA THR A 125 9.38 7.13 7.57
C THR A 125 10.78 6.72 7.08
N PHE A 126 11.28 7.32 6.00
CA PHE A 126 12.65 7.09 5.53
C PHE A 126 13.70 7.48 6.59
N ILE A 127 13.53 8.65 7.23
CA ILE A 127 14.45 9.10 8.28
C ILE A 127 14.38 8.20 9.51
N GLN A 128 13.17 7.72 9.86
CA GLN A 128 12.97 6.75 10.92
C GLN A 128 13.67 5.43 10.62
N TYR A 129 13.53 4.87 9.41
CA TYR A 129 14.26 3.66 9.03
C TYR A 129 15.77 3.85 9.08
N LYS A 130 16.29 5.00 8.61
CA LYS A 130 17.72 5.33 8.77
C LYS A 130 18.16 5.35 10.24
N LYS A 131 17.30 5.80 11.15
CA LYS A 131 17.58 5.77 12.59
C LYS A 131 17.63 4.35 13.12
N GLU A 132 16.71 3.48 12.69
CA GLU A 132 16.63 2.08 13.13
C GLU A 132 17.79 1.23 12.61
N VAL A 133 18.23 1.42 11.37
CA VAL A 133 19.35 0.65 10.79
C VAL A 133 20.73 1.17 11.18
N LYS A 134 20.81 2.33 11.84
CA LYS A 134 22.06 3.03 12.22
C LYS A 134 23.05 2.12 12.98
N GLU A 135 22.57 1.39 13.98
CA GLU A 135 23.42 0.55 14.84
C GLU A 135 24.05 -0.61 14.07
N ARG A 136 23.25 -1.27 13.23
CA ARG A 136 23.70 -2.38 12.38
C ARG A 136 24.66 -1.89 11.28
N MET A 137 24.41 -0.71 10.70
CA MET A 137 25.26 -0.11 9.67
C MET A 137 26.48 0.64 10.23
N ARG A 138 26.62 0.74 11.56
CA ARG A 138 27.74 1.42 12.27
C ARG A 138 28.08 2.81 11.72
N CYS A 139 27.06 3.57 11.28
CA CYS A 139 27.26 4.88 10.65
C CYS A 139 26.44 5.98 11.33
N GLY A 140 26.84 7.24 11.14
CA GLY A 140 26.05 8.40 11.57
C GLY A 140 24.85 8.65 10.64
N ILE A 141 23.78 9.26 11.16
CA ILE A 141 22.59 9.59 10.35
C ILE A 141 22.84 10.90 9.57
N TRP A 142 23.24 11.96 10.27
CA TRP A 142 23.27 13.34 9.75
C TRP A 142 24.63 13.72 9.15
N GLY A 143 24.99 13.07 8.03
CA GLY A 143 26.11 13.48 7.18
C GLY A 143 25.76 14.63 6.24
N ARG A 144 26.77 15.21 5.58
CA ARG A 144 26.58 16.27 4.56
C ARG A 144 25.62 15.85 3.45
N ALA A 145 25.68 14.58 3.03
CA ALA A 145 24.83 14.03 1.98
C ALA A 145 23.34 14.03 2.37
N LEU A 146 23.00 13.56 3.58
CA LEU A 146 21.61 13.57 4.05
C LEU A 146 21.09 15.00 4.22
N ARG A 147 21.90 15.89 4.82
CA ARG A 147 21.54 17.31 4.97
C ARG A 147 21.20 17.95 3.63
N LYS A 148 22.04 17.71 2.62
CA LYS A 148 21.81 18.19 1.26
C LYS A 148 20.54 17.57 0.66
N ALA A 149 20.34 16.26 0.76
CA ALA A 149 19.20 15.57 0.18
C ALA A 149 17.86 16.05 0.79
N VAL A 150 17.80 16.25 2.11
CA VAL A 150 16.62 16.80 2.78
C VAL A 150 16.40 18.26 2.40
N SER A 151 17.45 19.08 2.33
CA SER A 151 17.33 20.47 1.85
C SER A 151 16.83 20.54 0.41
N ASP A 152 17.36 19.69 -0.47
CA ASP A 152 16.96 19.61 -1.87
C ASP A 152 15.51 19.12 -2.00
N TRP A 153 15.04 18.25 -1.09
CA TRP A 153 13.64 17.81 -1.07
C TRP A 153 12.68 18.96 -0.84
N TYR A 154 12.93 19.83 0.16
CA TYR A 154 12.11 21.02 0.41
C TYR A 154 12.23 22.05 -0.72
N ASN A 155 13.45 22.30 -1.19
CA ASN A 155 13.75 23.35 -2.18
C ASN A 155 13.22 23.08 -3.59
N LYS A 156 12.91 21.81 -3.92
CA LYS A 156 12.40 21.42 -5.24
C LYS A 156 10.88 21.34 -5.32
N GLN A 157 10.17 21.52 -4.20
CA GLN A 157 8.71 21.52 -4.21
C GLN A 157 8.15 22.84 -4.75
N ASP A 158 6.96 22.75 -5.33
CA ASP A 158 6.10 23.91 -5.53
C ASP A 158 5.72 24.53 -4.16
N ALA A 159 5.67 25.86 -4.08
CA ALA A 159 5.45 26.55 -2.81
C ALA A 159 4.07 26.25 -2.22
N MET A 160 3.02 26.22 -3.06
CA MET A 160 1.67 25.93 -2.60
C MET A 160 1.52 24.45 -2.23
N GLY A 161 2.09 23.55 -3.04
CA GLY A 161 2.16 22.13 -2.74
C GLY A 161 2.85 21.84 -1.41
N LEU A 162 3.96 22.54 -1.12
CA LEU A 162 4.66 22.42 0.15
C LEU A 162 3.82 22.96 1.31
N ALA A 163 3.14 24.11 1.15
CA ALA A 163 2.27 24.68 2.18
C ALA A 163 1.10 23.74 2.54
N LEU A 164 0.47 23.11 1.55
CA LEU A 164 -0.53 22.06 1.73
C LEU A 164 0.04 20.86 2.50
N ALA A 165 1.21 20.37 2.05
CA ALA A 165 1.84 19.18 2.64
C ALA A 165 2.20 19.38 4.13
N VAL A 166 2.80 20.53 4.48
CA VAL A 166 3.29 20.80 5.86
C VAL A 166 2.15 21.07 6.84
N THR A 167 1.03 21.61 6.37
CA THR A 167 -0.15 21.87 7.19
C THR A 167 -1.00 20.61 7.38
N LYS A 168 -1.06 19.74 6.36
CA LYS A 168 -1.74 18.42 6.41
C LYS A 168 -0.98 17.40 7.26
N TYR A 169 0.34 17.28 7.08
CA TYR A 169 1.18 16.29 7.76
C TYR A 169 2.20 16.93 8.70
N LYS A 170 1.74 17.44 9.85
CA LYS A 170 2.64 18.11 10.81
C LYS A 170 3.72 17.19 11.38
N THR A 171 3.33 15.97 11.77
CA THR A 171 4.20 14.96 12.38
C THR A 171 3.80 13.53 11.99
N ARG A 172 4.78 12.66 11.79
CA ARG A 172 4.61 11.19 11.62
C ARG A 172 5.86 10.47 12.10
N GLU A 173 5.72 9.24 12.57
CA GLU A 173 6.85 8.39 13.04
C GLU A 173 7.77 9.09 14.06
N GLY A 174 7.22 10.01 14.87
CA GLY A 174 7.98 10.79 15.85
C GLY A 174 8.84 11.92 15.28
N TRP A 175 8.71 12.23 13.98
CA TRP A 175 9.42 13.33 13.31
C TRP A 175 8.46 14.45 12.92
N SER A 176 8.96 15.68 12.96
CA SER A 176 8.28 16.88 12.46
C SER A 176 9.08 17.57 11.35
N HIS A 177 8.41 18.43 10.57
CA HIS A 177 9.10 19.30 9.63
C HIS A 177 10.13 20.20 10.31
N GLN A 178 9.84 20.64 11.54
CA GLN A 178 10.75 21.47 12.34
C GLN A 178 12.06 20.72 12.64
N ASP A 179 11.99 19.43 12.98
CA ASP A 179 13.16 18.60 13.23
C ASP A 179 14.01 18.45 11.97
N LEU A 180 13.36 18.13 10.84
CA LEU A 180 14.05 17.95 9.56
C LEU A 180 14.76 19.23 9.11
N ILE A 181 14.11 20.39 9.20
CA ILE A 181 14.70 21.69 8.80
C ILE A 181 15.87 22.03 9.73
N ARG A 182 15.73 21.83 11.05
CA ARG A 182 16.80 22.05 12.04
C ARG A 182 18.03 21.18 11.76
N LEU A 183 17.82 19.88 11.57
CA LEU A 183 18.92 18.91 11.45
C LEU A 183 19.57 18.92 10.06
N SER A 184 18.81 19.26 9.03
CA SER A 184 19.34 19.44 7.67
C SER A 184 20.11 20.74 7.49
N HIS A 185 19.87 21.75 8.34
CA HIS A 185 20.31 23.13 8.10
C HIS A 185 19.91 23.60 6.69
N ALA A 186 18.70 23.24 6.25
CA ALA A 186 18.21 23.59 4.93
C ALA A 186 18.22 25.10 4.73
N LYS A 187 18.88 25.55 3.65
CA LYS A 187 18.83 26.95 3.21
C LYS A 187 17.72 27.07 2.16
N PRO A 188 16.64 27.81 2.43
CA PRO A 188 15.57 28.01 1.46
C PRO A 188 16.09 28.62 0.15
N ALA A 189 15.60 28.10 -0.99
CA ALA A 189 16.02 28.55 -2.31
C ALA A 189 15.28 29.81 -2.82
N ASN A 190 14.02 29.98 -2.45
CA ASN A 190 13.16 31.10 -2.87
C ASN A 190 12.44 31.73 -1.66
N GLU A 191 11.85 32.91 -1.85
CA GLU A 191 11.18 33.64 -0.78
C GLU A 191 9.95 32.92 -0.22
N ALA A 192 9.22 32.17 -1.06
CA ALA A 192 8.07 31.39 -0.63
C ALA A 192 8.46 30.23 0.30
N ILE A 193 9.60 29.56 0.06
CA ILE A 193 10.13 28.52 0.96
C ILE A 193 10.75 29.16 2.20
N VAL A 194 11.30 30.38 2.13
CA VAL A 194 11.70 31.15 3.33
C VAL A 194 10.48 31.39 4.23
N LEU A 195 9.36 31.83 3.63
CA LEU A 195 8.09 32.04 4.32
C LEU A 195 7.62 30.75 5.03
N ILE A 196 7.53 29.64 4.29
CA ILE A 196 7.06 28.35 4.83
C ILE A 196 8.02 27.83 5.91
N SER A 197 9.33 27.94 5.69
CA SER A 197 10.33 27.53 6.68
C SER A 197 10.23 28.36 7.96
N LYS A 198 9.99 29.67 7.83
CA LYS A 198 9.76 30.56 8.98
C LYS A 198 8.48 30.18 9.71
N TYR A 199 7.38 29.92 8.99
CA TYR A 199 6.13 29.43 9.56
C TYR A 199 6.34 28.16 10.41
N ILE A 200 7.05 27.16 9.88
CA ILE A 200 7.32 25.90 10.59
C ILE A 200 8.21 26.12 11.82
N MET A 201 9.23 26.97 11.70
CA MET A 201 10.24 27.14 12.74
C MET A 201 9.79 28.05 13.89
N LYS A 202 8.98 29.06 13.57
CA LYS A 202 8.68 30.21 14.43
C LYS A 202 7.20 30.46 14.64
N GLY A 203 6.34 29.93 13.78
CA GLY A 203 4.89 30.10 13.84
C GLY A 203 4.37 31.34 13.09
N TRP A 204 3.05 31.47 13.08
CA TRP A 204 2.33 32.46 12.27
C TRP A 204 2.59 33.92 12.64
N LYS A 205 2.68 34.24 13.94
CA LYS A 205 2.87 35.64 14.39
C LYS A 205 4.15 36.28 13.85
N GLU A 206 5.26 35.52 13.82
CA GLU A 206 6.52 36.01 13.25
C GLU A 206 6.47 36.14 11.73
N VAL A 207 5.68 35.31 11.05
CA VAL A 207 5.44 35.40 9.61
C VAL A 207 4.66 36.67 9.28
N GLN A 208 3.55 36.92 9.98
CA GLN A 208 2.72 38.10 9.76
C GLN A 208 3.53 39.38 9.94
N GLY A 209 4.31 39.49 11.02
CA GLY A 209 5.16 40.67 11.27
C GLY A 209 6.29 40.85 10.25
N ALA A 210 6.81 39.76 9.66
CA ALA A 210 7.91 39.85 8.70
C ALA A 210 7.48 40.19 7.25
N TYR A 211 6.20 40.00 6.94
CA TYR A 211 5.65 40.12 5.58
C TYR A 211 4.53 41.16 5.46
N ALA A 212 4.12 41.82 6.55
CA ALA A 212 3.07 42.86 6.56
C ALA A 212 3.42 44.09 5.69
N ASP A 213 4.67 44.55 5.74
CA ASP A 213 5.11 45.80 5.09
C ASP A 213 5.95 45.56 3.83
N LYS A 214 6.00 44.32 3.33
CA LYS A 214 6.83 43.95 2.18
C LYS A 214 6.01 43.84 0.90
N GLU A 215 6.57 44.38 -0.19
CA GLU A 215 6.11 44.08 -1.54
C GLU A 215 6.44 42.62 -1.87
N ASN A 216 5.41 41.78 -1.87
CA ASN A 216 5.54 40.33 -2.02
C ASN A 216 5.17 39.93 -3.44
N SER A 217 5.84 38.90 -3.98
CA SER A 217 5.43 38.31 -5.25
C SER A 217 4.04 37.66 -5.15
N GLU A 218 3.35 37.51 -6.29
CA GLU A 218 2.02 36.86 -6.33
C GLU A 218 2.01 35.46 -5.72
N GLU A 219 3.09 34.68 -5.89
CA GLU A 219 3.25 33.35 -5.30
C GLU A 219 3.29 33.43 -3.76
N VAL A 220 4.04 34.38 -3.20
CA VAL A 220 4.14 34.58 -1.75
C VAL A 220 2.81 35.05 -1.17
N ILE A 221 2.08 35.92 -1.88
CA ILE A 221 0.74 36.38 -1.45
C ILE A 221 -0.24 35.21 -1.38
N LYS A 222 -0.24 34.32 -2.38
CA LYS A 222 -1.10 33.12 -2.37
C LYS A 222 -0.79 32.22 -1.18
N VAL A 223 0.49 31.95 -0.91
CA VAL A 223 0.92 31.13 0.23
C VAL A 223 0.59 31.80 1.57
N LEU A 224 0.75 33.12 1.68
CA LEU A 224 0.36 33.89 2.88
C LEU A 224 -1.14 33.79 3.14
N SER A 225 -1.97 34.04 2.13
CA SER A 225 -3.43 33.93 2.22
C SER A 225 -3.85 32.52 2.65
N TYR A 226 -3.23 31.49 2.07
CA TYR A 226 -3.49 30.11 2.45
C TYR A 226 -3.12 29.79 3.91
N LEU A 227 -1.90 30.17 4.34
CA LEU A 227 -1.46 29.94 5.71
C LEU A 227 -2.29 30.74 6.72
N GLU A 228 -2.72 31.94 6.35
CA GLU A 228 -3.64 32.75 7.14
C GLU A 228 -4.98 32.02 7.32
N ALA A 229 -5.56 31.47 6.25
CA ALA A 229 -6.80 30.71 6.33
C ALA A 229 -6.67 29.48 7.24
N VAL A 230 -5.58 28.72 7.12
CA VAL A 230 -5.30 27.57 7.98
C VAL A 230 -5.17 27.98 9.45
N GLU A 231 -4.60 29.15 9.75
CA GLU A 231 -4.51 29.66 11.12
C GLU A 231 -5.82 30.23 11.63
N LYS A 232 -6.60 30.94 10.80
CA LYS A 232 -7.94 31.42 11.14
C LYS A 232 -8.85 30.26 11.53
N VAL A 233 -8.84 29.16 10.77
CA VAL A 233 -9.63 27.96 11.10
C VAL A 233 -9.26 27.38 12.46
N LYS A 234 -8.00 27.46 12.90
CA LYS A 234 -7.58 26.95 14.22
C LYS A 234 -8.02 27.84 15.39
N HIS A 235 -8.38 29.09 15.14
CA HIS A 235 -8.74 30.05 16.18
C HIS A 235 -10.21 30.46 16.14
N SER A 236 -10.89 30.26 15.00
CA SER A 236 -12.32 30.49 14.89
C SER A 236 -13.11 29.39 15.57
N ALA A 237 -14.18 29.78 16.27
CA ALA A 237 -15.20 28.89 16.80
C ALA A 237 -16.50 28.97 15.98
N ASP A 238 -16.56 29.82 14.96
CA ASP A 238 -17.72 29.99 14.11
C ASP A 238 -17.74 28.94 12.99
N GLU A 239 -18.77 28.11 12.98
CA GLU A 239 -18.95 27.04 12.01
C GLU A 239 -19.13 27.57 10.58
N MET A 240 -19.73 28.76 10.42
CA MET A 240 -19.98 29.36 9.11
C MET A 240 -18.69 29.91 8.49
N GLU A 241 -17.88 30.62 9.28
CA GLU A 241 -16.56 31.08 8.85
C GLU A 241 -15.67 29.89 8.45
N VAL A 242 -15.64 28.83 9.27
CA VAL A 242 -14.88 27.62 8.96
C VAL A 242 -15.36 26.97 7.66
N SER A 243 -16.67 26.92 7.41
CA SER A 243 -17.23 26.37 6.17
C SER A 243 -16.80 27.17 4.93
N HIS A 244 -16.78 28.49 5.03
CA HIS A 244 -16.36 29.37 3.93
C HIS A 244 -14.87 29.19 3.61
N LEU A 245 -14.02 29.13 4.64
CA LEU A 245 -12.58 28.92 4.48
C LEU A 245 -12.25 27.54 3.88
N ILE A 246 -13.06 26.51 4.19
CA ILE A 246 -12.93 25.19 3.56
C ILE A 246 -13.22 25.26 2.05
N GLU A 247 -14.30 25.94 1.67
CA GLU A 247 -14.71 26.05 0.26
C GLU A 247 -13.74 26.92 -0.55
N GLU A 248 -13.26 28.02 0.01
CA GLU A 248 -12.35 28.96 -0.67
C GLU A 248 -10.95 28.35 -0.87
N HIS A 249 -10.41 27.68 0.15
CA HIS A 249 -9.03 27.19 0.14
C HIS A 249 -8.89 25.67 -0.02
N SER A 250 -9.99 24.96 -0.25
CA SER A 250 -10.04 23.49 -0.38
C SER A 250 -9.35 22.77 0.78
N LEU A 251 -9.66 23.20 2.01
CA LEU A 251 -9.03 22.66 3.22
C LEU A 251 -9.46 21.22 3.49
N GLU A 252 -8.54 20.41 3.97
CA GLU A 252 -8.78 19.01 4.32
C GLU A 252 -9.05 18.82 5.82
N ARG A 253 -9.64 17.67 6.14
CA ARG A 253 -10.01 17.26 7.50
C ARG A 253 -8.84 17.33 8.49
N GLU A 254 -7.63 16.99 8.06
CA GLU A 254 -6.41 16.96 8.89
C GLU A 254 -5.99 18.36 9.39
N GLN A 255 -6.49 19.41 8.74
CA GLN A 255 -6.14 20.80 9.04
C GLN A 255 -7.10 21.44 10.06
N LEU A 256 -8.26 20.81 10.28
CA LEU A 256 -9.30 21.27 11.19
C LEU A 256 -9.04 20.82 12.63
N LEU A 257 -9.64 21.55 13.59
CA LEU A 257 -9.70 21.12 14.99
C LEU A 257 -10.69 19.97 15.17
N THR A 258 -10.47 19.16 16.21
CA THR A 258 -11.38 18.05 16.56
C THR A 258 -12.79 18.51 16.92
N ASP A 259 -12.94 19.74 17.40
CA ASP A 259 -14.24 20.32 17.73
C ASP A 259 -15.03 20.70 16.49
N HIS A 260 -14.37 21.20 15.43
CA HIS A 260 -15.00 21.50 14.14
C HIS A 260 -15.61 20.26 13.50
N LEU A 261 -15.00 19.09 13.72
CA LEU A 261 -15.49 17.79 13.23
C LEU A 261 -16.73 17.27 13.97
N LYS A 262 -17.31 18.06 14.89
CA LYS A 262 -18.62 17.80 15.49
C LYS A 262 -19.76 18.54 14.77
N SER A 263 -19.44 19.58 13.98
CA SER A 263 -20.44 20.37 13.26
C SER A 263 -20.89 19.69 11.97
N LYS A 264 -22.21 19.64 11.77
CA LYS A 264 -22.84 19.15 10.51
C LYS A 264 -22.51 20.08 9.33
N VAL A 265 -22.42 21.39 9.55
CA VAL A 265 -22.16 22.39 8.51
C VAL A 265 -20.74 22.22 7.96
N VAL A 266 -19.77 22.04 8.85
CA VAL A 266 -18.37 21.81 8.48
C VAL A 266 -18.21 20.53 7.64
N TRP A 267 -18.88 19.44 8.03
CA TRP A 267 -18.84 18.20 7.24
C TRP A 267 -19.47 18.33 5.86
N LYS A 268 -20.53 19.13 5.70
CA LYS A 268 -21.13 19.42 4.38
C LYS A 268 -20.16 20.19 3.47
N ALA A 269 -19.46 21.17 4.01
CA ALA A 269 -18.43 21.91 3.26
C ALA A 269 -17.28 20.98 2.83
N LEU A 270 -16.80 20.14 3.74
CA LEU A 270 -15.76 19.15 3.45
C LEU A 270 -16.17 18.16 2.36
N LEU A 271 -17.46 17.78 2.31
CA LEU A 271 -17.95 16.75 1.41
C LEU A 271 -17.75 17.13 -0.06
N LYS A 272 -17.96 18.40 -0.42
CA LYS A 272 -17.91 18.91 -1.80
C LYS A 272 -16.60 18.54 -2.53
N GLU A 273 -15.46 18.87 -1.92
CA GLU A 273 -14.13 18.65 -2.50
C GLU A 273 -13.41 17.40 -1.93
N MET A 274 -14.10 16.56 -1.15
CA MET A 274 -13.48 15.41 -0.49
C MET A 274 -12.92 14.40 -1.50
N PRO A 275 -11.66 13.94 -1.38
CA PRO A 275 -11.14 12.84 -2.19
C PRO A 275 -11.94 11.54 -1.97
N MET A 276 -12.14 10.76 -3.03
CA MET A 276 -12.98 9.56 -3.02
C MET A 276 -12.58 8.55 -1.92
N GLU A 277 -11.29 8.28 -1.75
CA GLU A 277 -10.82 7.38 -0.69
C GLU A 277 -11.12 7.90 0.72
N SER A 278 -10.97 9.20 0.94
CA SER A 278 -11.28 9.83 2.22
C SER A 278 -12.77 9.76 2.49
N MET A 279 -13.60 10.02 1.47
CA MET A 279 -15.06 9.90 1.57
C MET A 279 -15.49 8.48 1.96
N LEU A 280 -14.97 7.45 1.27
CA LEU A 280 -15.27 6.05 1.58
C LEU A 280 -14.91 5.66 3.02
N ARG A 281 -13.80 6.20 3.57
CA ARG A 281 -13.39 5.96 4.96
C ARG A 281 -14.25 6.70 5.98
N THR A 282 -14.88 7.82 5.62
CA THR A 282 -15.62 8.68 6.55
C THR A 282 -17.15 8.53 6.47
N LEU A 283 -17.69 7.75 5.52
CA LEU A 283 -19.15 7.51 5.37
C LEU A 283 -19.85 7.19 6.70
N GLY A 284 -19.28 6.28 7.50
CA GLY A 284 -19.85 5.89 8.80
C GLY A 284 -19.90 7.05 9.80
N LYS A 285 -18.85 7.89 9.83
CA LYS A 285 -18.84 9.07 10.70
C LYS A 285 -19.85 10.13 10.23
N MET A 286 -19.91 10.42 8.93
CA MET A 286 -20.87 11.38 8.37
C MET A 286 -22.32 10.92 8.58
N THR A 287 -22.58 9.61 8.57
CA THR A 287 -23.90 9.06 8.90
C THR A 287 -24.19 9.18 10.40
N ALA A 288 -23.22 8.90 11.27
CA ALA A 288 -23.36 9.05 12.73
C ALA A 288 -23.63 10.50 13.15
N ASP A 289 -23.00 11.46 12.48
CA ASP A 289 -23.15 12.89 12.75
C ASP A 289 -24.39 13.50 12.04
N GLN A 290 -25.28 12.67 11.47
CA GLN A 290 -26.51 13.08 10.79
C GLN A 290 -26.27 14.02 9.60
N VAL A 291 -25.08 13.98 8.98
CA VAL A 291 -24.79 14.68 7.72
C VAL A 291 -25.47 13.97 6.56
N LEU A 292 -25.44 12.63 6.58
CA LEU A 292 -26.03 11.75 5.57
C LEU A 292 -27.36 11.16 6.06
N GLU A 293 -28.37 12.02 6.20
CA GLU A 293 -29.73 11.60 6.56
C GLU A 293 -30.43 10.87 5.39
N PRO A 294 -31.24 9.82 5.67
CA PRO A 294 -32.00 9.14 4.63
C PRO A 294 -32.87 10.10 3.82
N GLY A 295 -32.73 10.08 2.49
CA GLY A 295 -33.47 10.96 1.59
C GLY A 295 -32.92 12.39 1.44
N SER A 296 -31.77 12.71 2.05
CA SER A 296 -31.14 14.02 1.85
C SER A 296 -30.51 14.16 0.46
N SER A 297 -30.39 15.40 -0.02
CA SER A 297 -29.65 15.70 -1.26
C SER A 297 -28.17 15.30 -1.16
N ASP A 298 -27.59 15.35 0.04
CA ASP A 298 -26.18 14.98 0.28
C ASP A 298 -25.96 13.47 0.03
N VAL A 299 -26.93 12.62 0.39
CA VAL A 299 -26.87 11.18 0.09
C VAL A 299 -26.93 10.93 -1.42
N ALA A 300 -27.79 11.67 -2.14
CA ALA A 300 -27.88 11.56 -3.59
C ALA A 300 -26.56 11.93 -4.28
N GLU A 301 -25.92 13.03 -3.85
CA GLU A 301 -24.61 13.47 -4.35
C GLU A 301 -23.52 12.43 -4.09
N VAL A 302 -23.47 11.88 -2.87
CA VAL A 302 -22.51 10.81 -2.52
C VAL A 302 -22.72 9.56 -3.38
N CYS A 303 -23.98 9.14 -3.55
CA CYS A 303 -24.33 7.99 -4.37
C CYS A 303 -23.94 8.20 -5.85
N GLU A 304 -24.18 9.39 -6.40
CA GLU A 304 -23.78 9.74 -7.77
C GLU A 304 -22.27 9.67 -7.95
N ARG A 305 -21.51 10.26 -7.01
CA ARG A 305 -20.03 10.25 -7.06
C ARG A 305 -19.47 8.84 -6.95
N ILE A 306 -19.98 8.01 -6.04
CA ILE A 306 -19.55 6.62 -5.86
C ILE A 306 -19.84 5.78 -7.11
N GLN A 307 -20.95 6.06 -7.80
CA GLN A 307 -21.35 5.30 -8.99
C GLN A 307 -20.72 5.82 -10.30
N SER A 308 -20.05 6.97 -10.29
CA SER A 308 -19.43 7.57 -11.48
C SER A 308 -18.16 6.82 -11.88
N GLU A 309 -18.17 6.18 -13.05
CA GLU A 309 -17.00 5.45 -13.57
C GLU A 309 -15.79 6.36 -13.80
N ALA A 310 -16.02 7.58 -14.26
CA ALA A 310 -14.95 8.56 -14.45
C ALA A 310 -14.27 8.92 -13.12
N ALA A 311 -15.05 9.09 -12.05
CA ALA A 311 -14.53 9.38 -10.72
C ALA A 311 -13.76 8.17 -10.14
N LEU A 312 -14.30 6.96 -10.30
CA LEU A 312 -13.65 5.72 -9.87
C LEU A 312 -12.32 5.47 -10.60
N LYS A 313 -12.27 5.70 -11.92
CA LYS A 313 -11.05 5.60 -12.74
C LYS A 313 -10.01 6.66 -12.36
N LYS A 314 -10.43 7.92 -12.18
CA LYS A 314 -9.54 9.02 -11.76
C LYS A 314 -8.93 8.73 -10.39
N ALA A 315 -9.70 8.17 -9.47
CA ALA A 315 -9.24 7.80 -8.14
C ALA A 315 -8.44 6.47 -8.12
N LYS A 316 -8.34 5.75 -9.25
CA LYS A 316 -7.68 4.43 -9.37
C LYS A 316 -8.11 3.45 -8.27
N LEU A 317 -9.40 3.45 -7.93
CA LEU A 317 -9.90 2.60 -6.86
C LEU A 317 -9.94 1.13 -7.30
N HIS A 318 -9.35 0.28 -6.46
CA HIS A 318 -9.44 -1.17 -6.59
C HIS A 318 -10.79 -1.69 -6.05
N PRO A 319 -11.42 -2.73 -6.66
CA PRO A 319 -12.68 -3.31 -6.17
C PRO A 319 -12.64 -3.68 -4.68
N PHE A 320 -11.52 -4.24 -4.21
CA PHE A 320 -11.35 -4.64 -2.80
C PHE A 320 -11.42 -3.46 -1.81
N SER A 321 -10.99 -2.25 -2.22
CA SER A 321 -11.09 -1.05 -1.39
C SER A 321 -12.54 -0.65 -1.18
N VAL A 322 -13.36 -0.74 -2.23
CA VAL A 322 -14.81 -0.48 -2.17
C VAL A 322 -15.50 -1.55 -1.32
N LEU A 323 -15.14 -2.82 -1.47
CA LEU A 323 -15.65 -3.91 -0.65
C LEU A 323 -15.33 -3.69 0.84
N THR A 324 -14.10 -3.30 1.15
CA THR A 324 -13.69 -3.00 2.52
C THR A 324 -14.49 -1.83 3.08
N ALA A 325 -14.73 -0.78 2.29
CA ALA A 325 -15.59 0.34 2.70
C ALA A 325 -17.04 -0.09 2.92
N SER A 326 -17.61 -0.90 2.02
CA SER A 326 -18.95 -1.49 2.13
C SER A 326 -19.14 -2.29 3.40
N GLU A 327 -18.26 -3.25 3.68
CA GLU A 327 -18.38 -4.09 4.88
C GLU A 327 -18.17 -3.28 6.17
N ASN A 328 -17.26 -2.30 6.17
CA ASN A 328 -17.09 -1.40 7.30
C ASN A 328 -18.34 -0.56 7.55
N TYR A 329 -18.98 -0.06 6.48
CA TYR A 329 -20.19 0.75 6.57
C TYR A 329 -21.41 -0.06 7.04
N LYS A 330 -21.62 -1.26 6.47
CA LYS A 330 -22.70 -2.20 6.86
C LYS A 330 -22.65 -2.60 8.32
N ARG A 331 -21.46 -2.63 8.92
CA ARG A 331 -21.28 -3.00 10.33
C ARG A 331 -21.98 -2.02 11.30
N GLY A 332 -22.28 -0.79 10.89
CA GLY A 332 -22.98 0.20 11.73
C GLY A 332 -22.18 0.69 12.94
N GLN A 333 -20.89 0.35 13.03
CA GLN A 333 -20.03 0.78 14.13
C GLN A 333 -18.56 0.89 13.70
N GLY A 334 -17.85 1.85 14.28
CA GLY A 334 -16.42 2.07 14.04
C GLY A 334 -15.55 0.99 14.69
N ASN A 335 -14.32 0.80 14.18
CA ASN A 335 -13.38 -0.22 14.69
C ASN A 335 -13.08 -0.10 16.19
N ARG A 336 -13.15 1.12 16.74
CA ARG A 336 -12.93 1.40 18.17
C ARG A 336 -14.23 1.40 19.01
N GLY A 337 -15.38 1.08 18.41
CA GLY A 337 -16.68 0.96 19.07
C GLY A 337 -17.36 2.25 19.54
N LYS A 338 -16.67 3.40 19.51
CA LYS A 338 -17.21 4.68 20.03
C LYS A 338 -18.29 5.32 19.15
N VAL A 339 -18.21 5.14 17.85
CA VAL A 339 -19.14 5.75 16.87
C VAL A 339 -20.03 4.65 16.34
N LYS A 340 -21.35 4.85 16.43
CA LYS A 340 -22.38 3.96 15.89
C LYS A 340 -23.25 4.74 14.91
N TRP A 341 -23.71 4.08 13.87
CA TRP A 341 -24.59 4.64 12.86
C TRP A 341 -25.53 3.57 12.32
N GLU A 342 -26.64 4.00 11.74
CA GLU A 342 -27.53 3.12 10.99
C GLU A 342 -27.15 3.19 9.50
N PRO A 343 -26.78 2.06 8.87
CA PRO A 343 -26.35 2.06 7.48
C PRO A 343 -27.48 2.47 6.53
N ASN A 344 -27.23 3.46 5.68
CA ASN A 344 -28.18 3.87 4.65
C ASN A 344 -28.19 2.87 3.48
N VAL A 345 -29.40 2.41 3.11
CA VAL A 345 -29.64 1.42 2.06
C VAL A 345 -29.16 1.90 0.69
N ASP A 346 -29.32 3.18 0.37
CA ASP A 346 -28.95 3.74 -0.94
C ASP A 346 -27.43 3.79 -1.11
N ILE A 347 -26.71 4.14 -0.03
CA ILE A 347 -25.24 4.13 -0.02
C ILE A 347 -24.73 2.69 -0.17
N ILE A 348 -25.35 1.71 0.50
CA ILE A 348 -24.96 0.30 0.35
C ILE A 348 -25.15 -0.16 -1.10
N LYS A 349 -26.28 0.18 -1.74
CA LYS A 349 -26.54 -0.15 -3.15
C LYS A 349 -25.53 0.55 -4.08
N ALA A 350 -25.19 1.80 -3.80
CA ALA A 350 -24.19 2.54 -4.55
C ALA A 350 -22.80 1.88 -4.47
N LEU A 351 -22.39 1.44 -3.26
CA LEU A 351 -21.14 0.74 -3.04
C LEU A 351 -21.10 -0.63 -3.71
N ASP A 352 -22.22 -1.37 -3.71
CA ASP A 352 -22.33 -2.66 -4.41
C ASP A 352 -22.18 -2.46 -5.93
N SER A 353 -22.85 -1.46 -6.51
CA SER A 353 -22.68 -1.08 -7.92
C SER A 353 -21.24 -0.65 -8.24
N ALA A 354 -20.63 0.18 -7.39
CA ALA A 354 -19.26 0.64 -7.56
C ALA A 354 -18.22 -0.48 -7.50
N PHE A 355 -18.45 -1.52 -6.67
CA PHE A 355 -17.59 -2.70 -6.62
C PHE A 355 -17.45 -3.35 -8.01
N TYR A 356 -18.56 -3.51 -8.74
CA TYR A 356 -18.52 -4.09 -10.09
C TYR A 356 -17.93 -3.13 -11.14
N LYS A 357 -18.18 -1.82 -11.02
CA LYS A 357 -17.61 -0.83 -11.96
C LYS A 357 -16.08 -0.73 -11.85
N CYS A 358 -15.54 -0.92 -10.65
CA CYS A 358 -14.09 -0.89 -10.40
C CYS A 358 -13.31 -2.03 -11.07
N PHE A 359 -13.96 -3.10 -11.56
CA PHE A 359 -13.23 -4.16 -12.30
C PHE A 359 -12.55 -3.62 -13.56
N THR A 360 -13.13 -2.58 -14.19
CA THR A 360 -12.54 -1.92 -15.37
C THR A 360 -11.25 -1.13 -15.07
N ASN A 361 -10.96 -0.89 -13.80
CA ASN A 361 -9.74 -0.20 -13.37
C ASN A 361 -8.54 -1.14 -13.25
N VAL A 362 -8.77 -2.45 -13.33
CA VAL A 362 -7.72 -3.47 -13.20
C VAL A 362 -7.16 -3.77 -14.59
N GLU A 363 -5.86 -3.53 -14.78
CA GLU A 363 -5.17 -3.83 -16.02
C GLU A 363 -4.98 -5.36 -16.18
N PRO A 364 -5.40 -5.97 -17.30
CA PRO A 364 -5.19 -7.39 -17.53
C PRO A 364 -3.72 -7.68 -17.84
N ALA A 365 -3.24 -8.82 -17.33
CA ALA A 365 -1.93 -9.39 -17.62
C ALA A 365 -1.92 -10.18 -18.94
N GLY A 366 -3.08 -10.62 -19.44
CA GLY A 366 -3.19 -11.36 -20.70
C GLY A 366 -2.50 -12.72 -20.65
N LYS A 367 -2.59 -13.39 -19.49
CA LYS A 367 -1.99 -14.71 -19.22
C LYS A 367 -3.06 -15.73 -18.87
N ARG A 368 -2.70 -17.01 -18.86
CA ARG A 368 -3.60 -18.09 -18.47
C ARG A 368 -3.50 -18.32 -16.97
N PHE A 369 -4.57 -18.00 -16.26
CA PHE A 369 -4.64 -18.08 -14.80
C PHE A 369 -5.34 -19.36 -14.34
N MET A 370 -4.78 -19.96 -13.30
CA MET A 370 -5.50 -20.91 -12.46
C MET A 370 -5.63 -20.31 -11.06
N VAL A 371 -6.85 -19.99 -10.67
CA VAL A 371 -7.19 -19.45 -9.36
C VAL A 371 -7.73 -20.60 -8.51
N ALA A 372 -6.95 -21.06 -7.55
CA ALA A 372 -7.33 -22.12 -6.63
C ALA A 372 -7.68 -21.53 -5.25
N VAL A 373 -8.90 -21.77 -4.80
CA VAL A 373 -9.39 -21.31 -3.50
C VAL A 373 -9.45 -22.49 -2.55
N ASP A 374 -8.73 -22.35 -1.44
CA ASP A 374 -8.76 -23.28 -0.33
C ASP A 374 -10.07 -23.14 0.46
N ILE A 375 -10.76 -24.26 0.66
CA ILE A 375 -12.02 -24.32 1.44
C ILE A 375 -11.77 -24.88 2.84
N SER A 376 -10.54 -25.29 3.16
CA SER A 376 -10.19 -25.77 4.50
C SER A 376 -10.49 -24.70 5.56
N THR A 377 -10.95 -25.20 6.71
CA THR A 377 -11.61 -24.47 7.80
C THR A 377 -11.17 -23.02 8.01
N SER A 378 -12.15 -22.13 8.26
CA SER A 378 -12.01 -20.71 8.64
C SER A 378 -11.99 -19.65 7.52
N LEU A 379 -12.62 -19.90 6.37
CA LEU A 379 -13.02 -18.80 5.48
C LEU A 379 -14.06 -17.83 6.13
N SER A 380 -14.54 -18.13 7.34
CA SER A 380 -15.32 -17.22 8.18
C SER A 380 -14.44 -16.26 9.02
N SER A 381 -13.12 -16.44 9.04
CA SER A 381 -12.21 -15.53 9.73
C SER A 381 -12.18 -14.16 9.06
N ILE A 382 -11.84 -13.11 9.79
CA ILE A 382 -11.74 -11.76 9.24
C ILE A 382 -10.32 -11.56 8.69
N VAL A 383 -10.20 -11.04 7.47
CA VAL A 383 -8.91 -10.62 6.91
C VAL A 383 -8.33 -9.52 7.79
N LYS A 384 -7.13 -9.76 8.32
CA LYS A 384 -6.49 -8.87 9.30
C LYS A 384 -6.40 -7.43 8.77
N GLY A 385 -6.78 -6.47 9.61
CA GLY A 385 -6.80 -5.04 9.25
C GLY A 385 -8.05 -4.61 8.47
N THR A 386 -8.98 -5.52 8.18
CA THR A 386 -10.25 -5.21 7.49
C THR A 386 -11.44 -5.70 8.31
N SER A 387 -12.65 -5.45 7.81
CA SER A 387 -13.90 -6.02 8.31
C SER A 387 -14.44 -7.15 7.43
N VAL A 388 -13.69 -7.56 6.40
CA VAL A 388 -14.15 -8.51 5.38
C VAL A 388 -13.77 -9.92 5.79
N SER A 389 -14.68 -10.89 5.66
CA SER A 389 -14.34 -12.29 5.89
C SER A 389 -13.42 -12.83 4.80
N THR A 390 -12.61 -13.82 5.13
CA THR A 390 -11.67 -14.47 4.20
C THR A 390 -12.39 -15.15 3.03
N ALA A 391 -13.60 -15.69 3.24
CA ALA A 391 -14.48 -16.20 2.18
C ALA A 391 -14.85 -15.12 1.18
N VAL A 392 -15.35 -13.99 1.69
CA VAL A 392 -15.82 -12.88 0.86
C VAL A 392 -14.63 -12.22 0.15
N ALA A 393 -13.48 -12.13 0.82
CA ALA A 393 -12.25 -11.65 0.22
C ALA A 393 -11.74 -12.57 -0.90
N ALA A 394 -11.69 -13.88 -0.68
CA ALA A 394 -11.31 -14.86 -1.70
C ALA A 394 -12.27 -14.83 -2.87
N ALA A 395 -13.59 -14.77 -2.62
CA ALA A 395 -14.61 -14.64 -3.65
C ALA A 395 -14.41 -13.36 -4.48
N ALA A 396 -14.22 -12.21 -3.82
CA ALA A 396 -14.02 -10.94 -4.49
C ALA A 396 -12.78 -10.94 -5.36
N MET A 397 -11.64 -11.43 -4.84
CA MET A 397 -10.40 -11.51 -5.63
C MET A 397 -10.51 -12.52 -6.77
N THR A 398 -11.18 -13.65 -6.55
CA THR A 398 -11.47 -14.61 -7.61
C THR A 398 -12.31 -13.97 -8.73
N MET A 399 -13.31 -13.18 -8.38
CA MET A 399 -14.09 -12.41 -9.36
C MET A 399 -13.25 -11.37 -10.11
N VAL A 400 -12.26 -10.74 -9.46
CA VAL A 400 -11.33 -9.83 -10.16
C VAL A 400 -10.62 -10.59 -11.28
N PHE A 401 -9.96 -11.70 -10.98
CA PHE A 401 -9.23 -12.47 -12.00
C PHE A 401 -10.18 -13.03 -13.07
N ALA A 402 -11.30 -13.64 -12.67
CA ALA A 402 -12.25 -14.23 -13.60
C ALA A 402 -12.92 -13.23 -14.56
N ARG A 403 -13.05 -11.95 -14.15
CA ARG A 403 -13.66 -10.90 -14.98
C ARG A 403 -12.65 -10.04 -15.73
N THR A 404 -11.40 -9.99 -15.28
CA THR A 404 -10.33 -9.21 -15.92
C THR A 404 -9.56 -10.04 -16.94
N GLU A 405 -9.34 -11.34 -16.69
CA GLU A 405 -8.53 -12.22 -17.53
C GLU A 405 -9.40 -13.19 -18.32
N ALA A 406 -9.25 -13.18 -19.65
CA ALA A 406 -10.06 -14.00 -20.55
C ALA A 406 -9.88 -15.52 -20.32
N GLU A 407 -8.68 -15.96 -19.94
CA GLU A 407 -8.35 -17.37 -19.70
C GLU A 407 -8.11 -17.62 -18.20
N THR A 408 -9.18 -17.66 -17.41
CA THR A 408 -9.13 -17.99 -15.98
C THR A 408 -9.89 -19.28 -15.67
N GLN A 409 -9.21 -20.25 -15.06
CA GLN A 409 -9.84 -21.42 -14.47
C GLN A 409 -9.91 -21.28 -12.95
N VAL A 410 -11.11 -21.37 -12.40
CA VAL A 410 -11.33 -21.27 -10.95
C VAL A 410 -11.54 -22.67 -10.39
N MET A 411 -10.74 -23.02 -9.40
CA MET A 411 -10.75 -24.31 -8.73
C MET A 411 -11.01 -24.11 -7.25
N ALA A 412 -11.83 -24.97 -6.69
CA ALA A 412 -12.01 -25.15 -5.27
C ALA A 412 -11.25 -26.40 -4.84
N TYR A 413 -10.51 -26.36 -3.72
CA TYR A 413 -9.81 -27.55 -3.23
C TYR A 413 -9.93 -27.71 -1.71
N SER A 414 -10.01 -28.97 -1.28
CA SER A 414 -10.06 -29.41 0.13
C SER A 414 -9.79 -30.92 0.18
N GLU A 415 -9.02 -31.39 1.17
CA GLU A 415 -8.87 -32.82 1.49
C GLU A 415 -8.55 -33.72 0.28
N GLY A 416 -7.50 -33.39 -0.49
CA GLY A 416 -7.11 -34.16 -1.68
C GLY A 416 -8.06 -34.05 -2.88
N ALA A 417 -9.25 -33.45 -2.71
CA ALA A 417 -10.18 -33.20 -3.78
C ALA A 417 -9.99 -31.79 -4.36
N ILE A 418 -10.08 -31.70 -5.68
CA ILE A 418 -10.09 -30.44 -6.42
C ILE A 418 -11.26 -30.47 -7.41
N VAL A 419 -12.07 -29.42 -7.38
CA VAL A 419 -13.32 -29.32 -8.13
C VAL A 419 -13.33 -28.00 -8.90
N PRO A 420 -13.68 -28.00 -10.20
CA PRO A 420 -13.84 -26.77 -10.94
C PRO A 420 -15.06 -25.98 -10.44
N CYS A 421 -14.89 -24.69 -10.20
CA CYS A 421 -15.96 -23.77 -9.88
C CYS A 421 -16.31 -22.92 -11.10
N THR A 422 -17.54 -23.05 -11.59
CA THR A 422 -17.99 -22.23 -12.72
C THR A 422 -18.47 -20.88 -12.19
N ILE A 423 -17.66 -19.84 -12.37
CA ILE A 423 -18.05 -18.46 -12.09
C ILE A 423 -18.48 -17.80 -13.39
N THR A 424 -19.72 -17.32 -13.43
CA THR A 424 -20.28 -16.59 -14.59
C THR A 424 -20.33 -15.08 -14.33
N GLU A 425 -20.30 -14.27 -15.38
CA GLU A 425 -20.30 -12.80 -15.29
C GLU A 425 -21.52 -12.23 -14.54
N GLY A 426 -22.66 -12.94 -14.56
CA GLY A 426 -23.88 -12.55 -13.86
C GLY A 426 -23.91 -12.89 -12.37
N MET A 427 -22.95 -13.67 -11.84
CA MET A 427 -22.95 -14.06 -10.44
C MET A 427 -22.63 -12.88 -9.51
N SER A 428 -23.47 -12.69 -8.50
CA SER A 428 -23.21 -11.78 -7.38
C SER A 428 -22.09 -12.30 -6.47
N LEU A 429 -21.44 -11.39 -5.75
CA LEU A 429 -20.40 -11.73 -4.76
C LEU A 429 -20.85 -12.80 -3.76
N ARG A 430 -22.12 -12.73 -3.30
CA ARG A 430 -22.69 -13.72 -2.38
C ARG A 430 -22.82 -15.11 -3.02
N GLN A 431 -23.26 -15.16 -4.28
CA GLN A 431 -23.35 -16.43 -5.01
C GLN A 431 -21.98 -17.06 -5.18
N VAL A 432 -20.97 -16.28 -5.60
CA VAL A 432 -19.59 -16.76 -5.73
C VAL A 432 -19.04 -17.26 -4.40
N ALA A 433 -19.22 -16.50 -3.31
CA ALA A 433 -18.80 -16.94 -1.98
C ALA A 433 -19.50 -18.24 -1.55
N THR A 434 -20.77 -18.44 -1.93
CA THR A 434 -21.49 -19.69 -1.64
C THR A 434 -20.95 -20.85 -2.47
N GLU A 435 -20.70 -20.66 -3.77
CA GLU A 435 -20.09 -21.68 -4.65
C GLU A 435 -18.73 -22.15 -4.13
N LEU A 436 -17.90 -21.22 -3.66
CA LEU A 436 -16.56 -21.52 -3.14
C LEU A 436 -16.58 -22.25 -1.78
N VAL A 437 -17.70 -22.33 -1.07
CA VAL A 437 -17.77 -22.94 0.27
C VAL A 437 -18.55 -24.27 0.25
N LYS A 438 -18.94 -24.78 -0.92
CA LYS A 438 -19.78 -26.00 -1.04
C LYS A 438 -19.09 -27.31 -0.64
N ILE A 439 -17.77 -27.35 -0.54
CA ILE A 439 -17.02 -28.60 -0.30
C ILE A 439 -16.68 -28.73 1.19
N PRO A 440 -16.82 -29.92 1.80
CA PRO A 440 -16.43 -30.16 3.18
C PRO A 440 -14.98 -29.76 3.46
N SER A 441 -14.75 -29.17 4.63
CA SER A 441 -13.44 -28.69 5.06
C SER A 441 -12.55 -29.82 5.59
N GLY A 442 -11.35 -29.96 5.04
CA GLY A 442 -10.31 -30.88 5.54
C GLY A 442 -8.95 -30.19 5.68
N TYR A 443 -7.85 -30.91 5.43
CA TYR A 443 -6.49 -30.35 5.46
C TYR A 443 -6.13 -29.59 4.17
N THR A 444 -5.26 -28.59 4.30
CA THR A 444 -4.77 -27.78 3.18
C THR A 444 -3.55 -28.42 2.53
N ASP A 445 -3.64 -28.71 1.23
CA ASP A 445 -2.47 -29.00 0.40
C ASP A 445 -2.41 -28.07 -0.82
N CYS A 446 -1.50 -27.09 -0.74
CA CYS A 446 -1.26 -26.10 -1.80
C CYS A 446 -0.60 -26.70 -3.05
N ALA A 447 -0.13 -27.95 -3.03
CA ALA A 447 0.42 -28.61 -4.20
C ALA A 447 -0.68 -29.15 -5.14
N LEU A 448 -1.88 -29.45 -4.61
CA LEU A 448 -2.96 -30.11 -5.35
C LEU A 448 -3.35 -29.39 -6.66
N PRO A 449 -3.52 -28.06 -6.72
CA PRO A 449 -3.87 -27.40 -7.97
C PRO A 449 -2.80 -27.58 -9.07
N ILE A 450 -1.53 -27.61 -8.67
CA ILE A 450 -0.40 -27.77 -9.59
C ILE A 450 -0.31 -29.21 -10.09
N LEU A 451 -0.48 -30.19 -9.18
CA LEU A 451 -0.50 -31.61 -9.52
C LEU A 451 -1.65 -31.94 -10.46
N TRP A 452 -2.85 -31.46 -10.14
CA TRP A 452 -4.03 -31.66 -10.99
C TRP A 452 -3.86 -31.07 -12.39
N ALA A 453 -3.32 -29.85 -12.49
CA ALA A 453 -3.02 -29.23 -13.77
C ALA A 453 -1.96 -30.02 -14.57
N SER A 454 -0.98 -30.62 -13.88
CA SER A 454 0.03 -31.50 -14.48
C SER A 454 -0.62 -32.76 -15.07
N GLU A 455 -1.42 -33.47 -14.27
CA GLU A 455 -2.09 -34.71 -14.65
C GLU A 455 -3.06 -34.51 -15.82
N LYS A 456 -3.87 -33.44 -15.77
CA LYS A 456 -4.83 -33.10 -16.82
C LYS A 456 -4.18 -32.41 -18.03
N ARG A 457 -2.86 -32.16 -17.98
CA ARG A 457 -2.11 -31.45 -19.03
C ARG A 457 -2.73 -30.10 -19.38
N ILE A 458 -3.24 -29.38 -18.39
CA ILE A 458 -3.83 -28.02 -18.55
C ILE A 458 -2.72 -26.99 -18.54
N THR A 459 -2.70 -26.09 -19.53
CA THR A 459 -1.67 -25.07 -19.69
C THR A 459 -2.01 -23.84 -18.85
N VAL A 460 -1.17 -23.55 -17.88
CA VAL A 460 -1.34 -22.45 -16.93
C VAL A 460 -0.03 -21.66 -16.91
N ASP A 461 -0.13 -20.35 -17.04
CA ASP A 461 1.02 -19.46 -16.93
C ASP A 461 1.20 -18.97 -15.48
N MET A 462 0.09 -18.75 -14.77
CA MET A 462 0.08 -18.23 -13.40
C MET A 462 -0.87 -19.03 -12.50
N PHE A 463 -0.34 -19.63 -11.44
CA PHE A 463 -1.14 -20.22 -10.36
C PHE A 463 -1.32 -19.20 -9.24
N ILE A 464 -2.56 -18.94 -8.84
CA ILE A 464 -2.91 -18.10 -7.70
C ILE A 464 -3.64 -18.97 -6.70
N ILE A 465 -3.05 -19.15 -5.52
CA ILE A 465 -3.61 -20.00 -4.47
C ILE A 465 -4.03 -19.10 -3.31
N PHE A 466 -5.33 -19.07 -3.02
CA PHE A 466 -5.88 -18.40 -1.84
C PHE A 466 -6.02 -19.42 -0.71
N THR A 467 -5.29 -19.20 0.39
CA THR A 467 -5.38 -20.03 1.60
C THR A 467 -5.31 -19.17 2.87
N ASN A 468 -5.90 -19.66 3.95
CA ASN A 468 -5.83 -19.07 5.28
C ASN A 468 -4.69 -19.65 6.15
N SER A 469 -4.04 -20.72 5.70
CA SER A 469 -2.96 -21.40 6.41
C SER A 469 -1.67 -21.34 5.60
N ALA A 470 -0.60 -20.84 6.23
CA ALA A 470 0.75 -20.87 5.64
C ALA A 470 1.39 -22.27 5.78
N CYS A 471 0.73 -23.18 6.50
CA CYS A 471 1.24 -24.49 6.84
C CYS A 471 0.77 -25.51 5.81
N TRP A 472 1.73 -25.98 5.03
CA TRP A 472 1.58 -27.08 4.10
C TRP A 472 1.54 -28.40 4.89
N HIS A 473 0.48 -29.20 4.69
CA HIS A 473 0.28 -30.50 5.36
C HIS A 473 0.32 -31.68 4.37
N GLY A 474 0.66 -31.44 3.10
CA GLY A 474 0.77 -32.47 2.07
C GLY A 474 2.11 -33.23 2.10
N GLU A 475 2.27 -34.25 1.25
CA GLU A 475 3.51 -35.02 1.09
C GLU A 475 4.47 -34.39 0.06
N ALA A 476 3.95 -33.75 -1.00
CA ALA A 476 4.74 -33.04 -2.02
C ALA A 476 4.84 -31.51 -1.85
N ASN A 477 6.06 -30.96 -1.82
CA ASN A 477 6.30 -29.53 -1.63
C ASN A 477 5.74 -28.72 -2.83
N PRO A 478 4.89 -27.69 -2.61
CA PRO A 478 4.29 -26.91 -3.70
C PRO A 478 5.32 -26.26 -4.64
N ALA A 479 6.47 -25.84 -4.10
CA ALA A 479 7.55 -25.26 -4.90
C ALA A 479 8.19 -26.30 -5.82
N GLU A 480 8.35 -27.54 -5.35
CA GLU A 480 8.86 -28.66 -6.15
C GLU A 480 7.85 -29.09 -7.19
N CYS A 481 6.57 -29.18 -6.83
CA CYS A 481 5.49 -29.47 -7.78
C CYS A 481 5.45 -28.44 -8.91
N LEU A 482 5.62 -27.15 -8.60
CA LEU A 482 5.70 -26.09 -9.60
C LEU A 482 6.94 -26.24 -10.50
N ARG A 483 8.09 -26.63 -9.94
CA ARG A 483 9.30 -26.93 -10.73
C ARG A 483 9.09 -28.12 -11.66
N MET A 484 8.43 -29.17 -11.20
CA MET A 484 8.09 -30.34 -12.01
C MET A 484 7.11 -30.01 -13.13
N TYR A 485 6.04 -29.24 -12.82
CA TYR A 485 5.08 -28.75 -13.81
C TYR A 485 5.80 -28.01 -14.96
N ARG A 486 6.76 -27.13 -14.61
CA ARG A 486 7.58 -26.41 -15.60
C ARG A 486 8.44 -27.35 -16.44
N HIS A 487 9.07 -28.36 -15.84
CA HIS A 487 9.88 -29.34 -16.58
C HIS A 487 9.05 -30.13 -17.58
N VAL A 488 7.95 -30.73 -17.15
CA VAL A 488 7.05 -31.52 -18.03
C VAL A 488 6.60 -30.66 -19.22
N ARG A 489 6.34 -29.37 -18.99
CA ARG A 489 5.95 -28.42 -20.05
C ARG A 489 7.07 -28.07 -21.02
N HIS A 490 8.28 -27.83 -20.52
CA HIS A 490 9.41 -27.52 -21.39
C HIS A 490 9.70 -28.67 -22.36
N PHE A 491 9.62 -29.93 -21.91
CA PHE A 491 9.83 -31.10 -22.77
C PHE A 491 8.65 -31.37 -23.73
N CYS A 492 7.41 -31.05 -23.35
CA CYS A 492 6.26 -31.19 -24.26
C CYS A 492 6.21 -30.12 -25.38
N ASN A 493 6.92 -29.00 -25.25
CA ASN A 493 6.95 -27.91 -26.23
C ASN A 493 8.17 -27.96 -27.18
N VAL A 494 9.07 -28.93 -27.04
CA VAL A 494 10.13 -29.16 -28.03
C VAL A 494 9.52 -29.97 -29.18
N PRO A 495 9.48 -29.47 -30.43
CA PRO A 495 9.09 -30.30 -31.56
C PRO A 495 10.09 -31.46 -31.64
N LEU A 496 9.56 -32.70 -31.59
CA LEU A 496 10.33 -33.91 -31.85
C LEU A 496 10.84 -33.84 -33.30
N SER A 497 11.98 -33.20 -33.53
CA SER A 497 12.78 -33.43 -34.72
C SER A 497 13.38 -34.83 -34.58
N LEU A 498 12.63 -35.83 -35.06
CA LEU A 498 13.13 -37.18 -35.26
C LEU A 498 14.34 -37.10 -36.21
N PRO A 499 15.54 -37.56 -35.80
CA PRO A 499 16.64 -37.71 -36.74
C PRO A 499 16.27 -38.80 -37.76
N SER A 500 16.51 -38.49 -39.04
CA SER A 500 16.30 -39.35 -40.20
C SER A 500 17.26 -40.53 -40.23
#